data_AF-A0AAV2YUJ2-F1
#
_entry.id   AF-A0AAV2YUJ2-F1
#
_cell.length_a   1.000
_cell.length_b   1.000
_cell.length_c   1.000
_cell.angle_alpha   90.00
_cell.angle_beta   90.00
_cell.angle_gamma   90.00
#
_symmetry.space_group_name_H-M   'P 1'
#
loop_
_entity.id
_entity.type
_entity.pdbx_description
1 polymer ?
#
loop_
_entity_poly.entity_id
_entity_poly.type
_entity_poly.pdbx_seq_one_letter_code
_entity_poly.pdbx_strand_id
1 'polypeptide(L)'
;MAMAMKMKITMARRAAGKCRIAQCWTQSLQHPIARHSSSSSDPVDAIVKQYSWRTSLLVDGSRCTDAGVGDGDLLVMPDVITEEEELVLADECMRILKRRRYEEDHWDQVIVKFKEMERSRWSSETRAILAKMREVPILPKDLDYFPAVHVIDLAEDGYIRPHVDSIKFSGRVVAGVSLLSPSIMRFKEEHGDSIVDAYLPRRSMYMMTDRIRYHYTHEILPGVQTFKNDVQGNMETLAKFATRQTADCVESCPVAGYEASMIVATYQLQQSSEGANDSVADAAPEQESPDAAKSRRCGTLQHFKLHQTTDDDPAKHVTVDKVEELETSSGIFDIKWSTSTIEDRVILGAATAGGTLELYELDQDHHLRSMGVSTEGDSSSMCLSLDWNNRVLSSNAPSVCVSHSDGAVSIWDITASNIEQRVKWQAHNFFGSPIEAWIVAFDAHDPNVVFSGADDTILKGWDVRLNNDTGDASALFKKQQHSGGVCSIQFHPHDEHLVAVGSYDEHISLWDKRNMKAPQSMFSTGGGVWRLKWHPLPEHRDLLLAACMHNGFQILRRHDAGGLQTSAHYTQHASLAYGVDWWQHPRSLRSTLPVIGSCSFYDEAFHVWRSPLE
;
A
#
# COMPACT_ATOMS: atom_id res chain seq x y z
N MET A 1 29.23 2.74 9.65
CA MET A 1 29.73 1.37 9.38
C MET A 1 28.81 0.78 8.30
N ALA A 2 29.29 0.54 7.08
CA ALA A 2 28.46 0.00 6.00
C ALA A 2 28.54 -1.54 6.03
N MET A 3 27.54 -2.18 6.63
CA MET A 3 27.47 -3.64 6.69
C MET A 3 26.49 -4.12 5.61
N ALA A 4 27.02 -4.34 4.41
CA ALA A 4 26.34 -5.12 3.39
C ALA A 4 26.35 -6.58 3.83
N MET A 5 25.31 -7.01 4.54
CA MET A 5 25.10 -8.43 4.81
C MET A 5 24.65 -9.08 3.50
N LYS A 6 25.61 -9.72 2.81
CA LYS A 6 25.33 -10.67 1.73
C LYS A 6 24.55 -11.85 2.32
N MET A 7 23.23 -11.72 2.43
CA MET A 7 22.35 -12.87 2.50
C MET A 7 22.36 -13.50 1.10
N LYS A 8 23.06 -14.63 0.97
CA LYS A 8 23.01 -15.47 -0.22
C LYS A 8 21.71 -16.27 -0.18
N ILE A 9 20.58 -15.58 -0.29
CA ILE A 9 19.34 -16.21 -0.73
C ILE A 9 19.48 -16.29 -2.25
N THR A 10 19.53 -17.51 -2.77
CA THR A 10 19.48 -17.76 -4.22
C THR A 10 18.04 -17.52 -4.70
N MET A 11 17.52 -16.29 -4.53
CA MET A 11 16.30 -15.85 -5.19
C MET A 11 16.73 -15.08 -6.42
N ALA A 12 16.42 -15.67 -7.58
CA ALA A 12 16.57 -15.00 -8.85
C ALA A 12 15.87 -13.64 -8.77
N ARG A 13 16.58 -12.55 -9.09
CA ARG A 13 16.01 -11.23 -9.38
C ARG A 13 14.78 -11.41 -10.28
N ARG A 14 13.58 -11.37 -9.71
CA ARG A 14 12.33 -11.26 -10.47
C ARG A 14 12.06 -9.77 -10.59
N ALA A 15 12.15 -9.27 -11.82
CA ALA A 15 11.79 -7.90 -12.14
C ALA A 15 10.30 -7.71 -11.79
N ALA A 16 10.01 -6.80 -10.86
CA ALA A 16 8.69 -6.19 -10.76
C ALA A 16 8.38 -5.52 -12.10
N GLY A 17 7.19 -5.74 -12.65
CA GLY A 17 6.79 -5.17 -13.96
C GLY A 17 6.71 -6.17 -15.12
N LYS A 18 6.33 -7.44 -14.91
CA LYS A 18 6.08 -8.36 -16.04
C LYS A 18 4.73 -9.03 -15.91
N CYS A 19 3.84 -8.76 -16.87
CA CYS A 19 2.52 -9.39 -16.96
C CYS A 19 2.59 -10.65 -17.82
N ARG A 20 1.98 -11.74 -17.35
CA ARG A 20 1.86 -12.98 -18.12
C ARG A 20 0.42 -13.38 -18.29
N ILE A 21 0.05 -13.57 -19.55
CA ILE A 21 -1.28 -14.07 -19.91
C ILE A 21 -1.07 -15.45 -20.55
N ALA A 22 -1.62 -16.48 -19.93
CA ALA A 22 -1.73 -17.80 -20.53
C ALA A 22 -3.14 -17.95 -21.10
N GLN A 23 -3.26 -17.96 -22.43
CA GLN A 23 -4.54 -18.14 -23.13
C GLN A 23 -4.72 -19.61 -23.52
N CYS A 24 -5.88 -20.17 -23.16
CA CYS A 24 -6.33 -21.48 -23.59
C CYS A 24 -7.39 -21.29 -24.67
N TRP A 25 -7.03 -21.61 -25.91
CA TRP A 25 -7.96 -21.61 -27.04
C TRP A 25 -8.82 -22.90 -27.02
N THR A 26 -10.04 -22.82 -27.55
CA THR A 26 -10.93 -23.99 -27.79
C THR A 26 -11.37 -24.07 -29.26
N GLN A 27 -11.73 -25.25 -29.78
CA GLN A 27 -12.27 -25.45 -31.14
C GLN A 27 -13.24 -26.64 -31.18
N SER A 28 -14.47 -26.48 -31.71
CA SER A 28 -15.17 -27.57 -32.43
C SER A 28 -16.38 -27.10 -33.24
N LEU A 29 -16.84 -27.99 -34.12
CA LEU A 29 -17.54 -27.79 -35.40
C LEU A 29 -18.89 -27.06 -35.36
N GLN A 30 -19.19 -26.41 -36.49
CA GLN A 30 -20.46 -25.80 -36.86
C GLN A 30 -21.68 -26.63 -36.43
N HIS A 31 -22.42 -26.17 -35.42
CA HIS A 31 -23.88 -26.25 -35.39
C HIS A 31 -24.46 -25.17 -34.47
N PRO A 32 -25.44 -24.37 -34.92
CA PRO A 32 -26.12 -23.40 -34.05
C PRO A 32 -27.01 -24.18 -33.07
N ILE A 33 -26.70 -24.12 -31.77
CA ILE A 33 -27.57 -24.68 -30.75
C ILE A 33 -28.72 -23.68 -30.50
N ALA A 34 -29.94 -24.18 -30.65
CA ALA A 34 -31.18 -23.45 -30.42
C ALA A 34 -31.28 -22.98 -28.96
N ARG A 35 -31.71 -21.73 -28.76
CA ARG A 35 -32.03 -21.18 -27.44
C ARG A 35 -33.14 -22.00 -26.79
N HIS A 36 -32.82 -22.76 -25.75
CA HIS A 36 -33.81 -23.29 -24.83
C HIS A 36 -34.08 -22.24 -23.75
N SER A 37 -35.34 -21.84 -23.62
CA SER A 37 -35.86 -21.14 -22.46
C SER A 37 -35.89 -22.11 -21.27
N SER A 38 -35.16 -21.84 -20.19
CA SER A 38 -35.31 -22.57 -18.94
C SER A 38 -35.66 -21.65 -17.77
N SER A 39 -36.50 -22.21 -16.91
CA SER A 39 -37.04 -21.65 -15.67
C SER A 39 -35.99 -21.57 -14.57
N SER A 40 -36.17 -20.59 -13.69
CA SER A 40 -35.32 -20.28 -12.54
C SER A 40 -35.16 -21.43 -11.54
N SER A 41 -34.01 -22.14 -11.60
CA SER A 41 -33.23 -22.64 -10.44
C SER A 41 -32.10 -23.59 -10.90
N ASP A 42 -31.28 -23.23 -11.89
CA ASP A 42 -30.15 -24.05 -12.33
C ASP A 42 -28.82 -23.61 -11.66
N PRO A 43 -27.93 -24.54 -11.24
CA PRO A 43 -26.61 -24.20 -10.68
C PRO A 43 -25.72 -23.39 -11.62
N VAL A 44 -25.92 -23.54 -12.93
CA VAL A 44 -25.21 -22.78 -13.98
C VAL A 44 -25.59 -21.29 -13.93
N ASP A 45 -26.87 -20.97 -13.68
CA ASP A 45 -27.32 -19.58 -13.55
C ASP A 45 -26.72 -18.89 -12.33
N ALA A 46 -26.46 -19.63 -11.24
CA ALA A 46 -25.85 -19.07 -10.03
C ALA A 46 -24.38 -18.68 -10.26
N ILE A 47 -23.62 -19.51 -11.01
CA ILE A 47 -22.23 -19.23 -11.36
C ILE A 47 -22.14 -18.04 -12.32
N VAL A 48 -22.97 -18.03 -13.37
CA VAL A 48 -23.03 -16.90 -14.32
C VAL A 48 -23.37 -15.62 -13.56
N LYS A 49 -24.39 -15.64 -12.69
CA LYS A 49 -24.74 -14.47 -11.87
C LYS A 49 -23.65 -14.02 -10.91
N GLN A 50 -22.74 -14.89 -10.49
CA GLN A 50 -21.66 -14.52 -9.57
C GLN A 50 -20.48 -13.84 -10.28
N TYR A 51 -20.12 -14.33 -11.47
CA TYR A 51 -18.88 -13.90 -12.18
C TYR A 51 -19.13 -13.06 -13.43
N SER A 52 -20.40 -12.80 -13.76
CA SER A 52 -20.80 -12.00 -14.92
C SER A 52 -20.25 -10.59 -14.88
N TRP A 53 -19.97 -10.05 -16.06
CA TRP A 53 -19.62 -8.65 -16.25
C TRP A 53 -20.60 -7.64 -15.65
N ARG A 54 -21.87 -8.03 -15.43
CA ARG A 54 -22.88 -7.15 -14.80
C ARG A 54 -22.82 -7.14 -13.27
N THR A 55 -22.34 -8.22 -12.66
CA THR A 55 -22.43 -8.45 -11.20
C THR A 55 -21.08 -8.55 -10.52
N SER A 56 -20.04 -8.90 -11.27
CA SER A 56 -18.68 -9.04 -10.78
C SER A 56 -18.08 -7.67 -10.45
N LEU A 57 -17.51 -7.55 -9.24
CA LEU A 57 -16.77 -6.36 -8.83
C LEU A 57 -15.47 -6.16 -9.62
N LEU A 58 -15.04 -7.18 -10.37
CA LEU A 58 -13.86 -7.15 -11.23
C LEU A 58 -14.19 -6.68 -12.65
N VAL A 59 -15.43 -6.28 -12.93
CA VAL A 59 -15.83 -5.78 -14.25
C VAL A 59 -16.54 -4.42 -14.11
N ASP A 60 -16.19 -3.48 -14.98
CA ASP A 60 -16.82 -2.17 -15.13
C ASP A 60 -17.63 -2.15 -16.43
N GLY A 61 -18.92 -2.45 -16.30
CA GLY A 61 -19.89 -2.35 -17.38
C GLY A 61 -20.60 -1.00 -17.47
N SER A 62 -20.19 0.02 -16.70
CA SER A 62 -20.92 1.30 -16.61
C SER A 62 -21.04 2.04 -17.94
N ARG A 63 -20.10 1.79 -18.86
CA ARG A 63 -20.06 2.36 -20.21
C ARG A 63 -20.58 1.41 -21.28
N CYS A 64 -21.22 0.30 -20.89
CA CYS A 64 -21.82 -0.64 -21.82
C CYS A 64 -23.31 -0.33 -21.99
N THR A 65 -23.67 0.21 -23.17
CA THR A 65 -25.07 0.54 -23.51
C THR A 65 -25.72 -0.51 -24.41
N ASP A 66 -24.94 -1.50 -24.83
CA ASP A 66 -25.35 -2.57 -25.72
C ASP A 66 -26.23 -3.59 -24.99
N ALA A 67 -27.55 -3.47 -25.21
CA ALA A 67 -28.56 -4.37 -24.67
C ALA A 67 -28.44 -5.82 -25.20
N GLY A 68 -27.63 -6.06 -26.24
CA GLY A 68 -27.40 -7.38 -26.78
C GLY A 68 -26.39 -8.22 -26.00
N VAL A 69 -25.61 -7.62 -25.09
CA VAL A 69 -24.59 -8.34 -24.31
C VAL A 69 -25.27 -9.13 -23.19
N GLY A 70 -25.18 -10.46 -23.29
CA GLY A 70 -25.72 -11.40 -22.30
C GLY A 70 -24.86 -11.48 -21.04
N ASP A 71 -25.45 -11.95 -19.93
CA ASP A 71 -24.74 -12.05 -18.65
C ASP A 71 -23.55 -13.03 -18.70
N GLY A 72 -23.62 -14.04 -19.57
CA GLY A 72 -22.57 -15.04 -19.77
C GLY A 72 -21.47 -14.65 -20.77
N ASP A 73 -21.63 -13.53 -21.49
CA ASP A 73 -20.76 -13.17 -22.61
C ASP A 73 -19.34 -12.79 -22.15
N LEU A 74 -19.21 -12.32 -20.91
CA LEU A 74 -17.94 -12.06 -20.23
C LEU A 74 -18.04 -12.46 -18.75
N LEU A 75 -17.18 -13.39 -18.33
CA LEU A 75 -17.07 -13.85 -16.95
C LEU A 75 -15.63 -13.64 -16.44
N VAL A 76 -15.48 -13.19 -15.19
CA VAL A 76 -14.17 -13.07 -14.52
C VAL A 76 -14.22 -13.74 -13.14
N MET A 77 -13.41 -14.79 -12.96
CA MET A 77 -13.31 -15.57 -11.73
C MET A 77 -11.94 -15.34 -11.07
N PRO A 78 -11.88 -14.81 -9.83
CA PRO A 78 -10.64 -14.69 -9.08
C PRO A 78 -10.15 -16.04 -8.53
N ASP A 79 -8.86 -16.11 -8.20
CA ASP A 79 -8.21 -17.20 -7.46
C ASP A 79 -8.52 -18.62 -7.99
N VAL A 80 -8.48 -18.81 -9.32
CA VAL A 80 -8.70 -20.13 -9.95
C VAL A 80 -7.54 -21.11 -9.71
N ILE A 81 -6.38 -20.58 -9.36
CA ILE A 81 -5.18 -21.33 -9.00
C ILE A 81 -4.61 -20.77 -7.69
N THR A 82 -3.89 -21.60 -6.94
CA THR A 82 -3.17 -21.16 -5.72
C THR A 82 -1.89 -20.41 -6.08
N GLU A 83 -1.30 -19.73 -5.10
CA GLU A 83 0.01 -19.09 -5.28
C GLU A 83 1.11 -20.09 -5.66
N GLU A 84 1.09 -21.29 -5.06
CA GLU A 84 2.03 -22.36 -5.36
C GLU A 84 1.87 -22.86 -6.81
N GLU A 85 0.62 -23.01 -7.27
CA GLU A 85 0.30 -23.38 -8.65
C GLU A 85 0.73 -22.29 -9.64
N GLU A 86 0.51 -21.01 -9.31
CA GLU A 86 1.01 -19.86 -10.09
C GLU A 86 2.54 -19.90 -10.22
N LEU A 87 3.26 -20.20 -9.14
CA LEU A 87 4.72 -20.31 -9.15
C LEU A 87 5.20 -21.41 -10.08
N VAL A 88 4.58 -22.59 -10.05
CA VAL A 88 4.92 -23.72 -10.94
C VAL A 88 4.75 -23.33 -12.41
N LEU A 89 3.60 -22.74 -12.76
CA LEU A 89 3.31 -22.28 -14.12
C LEU A 89 4.31 -21.21 -14.56
N ALA A 90 4.53 -20.20 -13.71
CA ALA A 90 5.42 -19.09 -13.99
C ALA A 90 6.88 -19.53 -14.18
N ASP A 91 7.38 -20.44 -13.36
CA ASP A 91 8.76 -20.94 -13.44
C ASP A 91 9.01 -21.81 -14.67
N GLU A 92 8.07 -22.69 -15.04
CA GLU A 92 8.18 -23.44 -16.28
C GLU A 92 8.14 -22.49 -17.49
N CYS A 93 7.20 -21.54 -17.51
CA CYS A 93 7.13 -20.55 -18.58
C CYS A 93 8.39 -19.67 -18.65
N MET A 94 8.94 -19.25 -17.50
CA MET A 94 10.19 -18.46 -17.43
C MET A 94 11.36 -19.23 -18.01
N ARG A 95 11.53 -20.51 -17.66
CA ARG A 95 12.61 -21.35 -18.19
C ARG A 95 12.55 -21.47 -19.71
N ILE A 96 11.35 -21.59 -20.28
CA ILE A 96 11.15 -21.73 -21.72
C ILE A 96 11.39 -20.40 -22.44
N LEU A 97 10.82 -19.29 -21.94
CA LEU A 97 10.94 -17.98 -22.56
C LEU A 97 12.28 -17.28 -22.28
N LYS A 98 13.12 -17.82 -21.39
CA LYS A 98 14.41 -17.22 -20.98
C LYS A 98 15.32 -16.87 -22.16
N ARG A 99 15.30 -17.68 -23.23
CA ARG A 99 16.15 -17.49 -24.41
C ARG A 99 15.55 -16.58 -25.48
N ARG A 100 14.26 -16.23 -25.37
CA ARG A 100 13.59 -15.30 -26.29
C ARG A 100 13.87 -13.86 -25.85
N ARG A 101 14.06 -12.97 -26.82
CA ARG A 101 14.09 -11.51 -26.60
C ARG A 101 12.66 -10.98 -26.68
N TYR A 102 12.42 -9.82 -26.08
CA TYR A 102 11.15 -9.13 -26.31
C TYR A 102 11.12 -8.62 -27.74
N GLU A 103 10.01 -8.83 -28.42
CA GLU A 103 9.77 -8.38 -29.79
C GLU A 103 9.00 -7.06 -29.74
N GLU A 104 9.40 -6.08 -30.56
CA GLU A 104 8.83 -4.73 -30.52
C GLU A 104 7.40 -4.70 -31.08
N ASP A 105 7.13 -5.41 -32.18
CA ASP A 105 5.79 -5.58 -32.75
C ASP A 105 5.61 -7.02 -33.25
N HIS A 106 4.45 -7.61 -32.99
CA HIS A 106 4.03 -8.87 -33.58
C HIS A 106 3.70 -8.68 -35.08
N TRP A 107 3.67 -9.75 -35.88
CA TRP A 107 3.52 -9.65 -37.35
C TRP A 107 2.18 -9.04 -37.81
N ASP A 108 1.15 -9.11 -36.97
CA ASP A 108 -0.16 -8.47 -37.16
C ASP A 108 -0.27 -7.08 -36.50
N GLN A 109 0.82 -6.61 -35.88
CA GLN A 109 0.94 -5.36 -35.13
C GLN A 109 0.02 -5.27 -33.90
N VAL A 110 -0.50 -6.38 -33.38
CA VAL A 110 -1.41 -6.37 -32.23
C VAL A 110 -0.66 -6.33 -30.90
N ILE A 111 0.41 -7.12 -30.76
CA ILE A 111 1.15 -7.25 -29.49
C ILE A 111 2.45 -6.46 -29.56
N VAL A 112 2.75 -5.69 -28.50
CA VAL A 112 3.91 -4.80 -28.41
C VAL A 112 4.76 -5.17 -27.19
N LYS A 113 6.09 -5.23 -27.36
CA LYS A 113 7.08 -5.56 -26.32
C LYS A 113 6.74 -6.84 -25.54
N PHE A 114 6.73 -7.96 -26.24
CA PHE A 114 6.27 -9.23 -25.71
C PHE A 114 7.24 -10.39 -26.00
N LYS A 115 7.04 -11.51 -25.30
CA LYS A 115 7.54 -12.83 -25.69
C LYS A 115 6.36 -13.77 -25.77
N GLU A 116 6.26 -14.52 -26.85
CA GLU A 116 5.21 -15.52 -27.01
C GLU A 116 5.76 -16.95 -27.16
N MET A 117 4.90 -17.92 -26.86
CA MET A 117 5.08 -19.30 -27.25
C MET A 117 3.75 -20.04 -27.30
N GLU A 118 3.67 -21.03 -28.18
CA GLU A 118 2.65 -22.07 -28.14
C GLU A 118 3.28 -23.41 -27.76
N ARG A 119 2.65 -24.12 -26.80
CA ARG A 119 3.23 -25.37 -26.29
C ARG A 119 2.18 -26.38 -25.86
N SER A 120 2.35 -27.61 -26.30
CA SER A 120 1.50 -28.75 -25.92
C SER A 120 2.14 -29.69 -24.89
N ARG A 121 3.47 -29.65 -24.73
CA ARG A 121 4.22 -30.55 -23.84
C ARG A 121 4.62 -29.88 -22.54
N TRP A 122 3.93 -30.18 -21.45
CA TRP A 122 4.15 -29.58 -20.13
C TRP A 122 4.62 -30.62 -19.10
N SER A 123 5.28 -30.16 -18.02
CA SER A 123 5.60 -31.00 -16.86
C SER A 123 4.36 -31.68 -16.27
N SER A 124 4.54 -32.72 -15.46
CA SER A 124 3.44 -33.41 -14.76
C SER A 124 2.61 -32.45 -13.92
N GLU A 125 3.29 -31.57 -13.21
CA GLU A 125 2.77 -30.60 -12.28
C GLU A 125 1.95 -29.54 -13.04
N THR A 126 2.53 -28.94 -14.08
CA THR A 126 1.80 -27.99 -14.94
C THR A 126 0.62 -28.65 -15.65
N ARG A 127 0.73 -29.91 -16.11
CA ARG A 127 -0.42 -30.62 -16.70
C ARG A 127 -1.56 -30.81 -15.72
N ALA A 128 -1.27 -31.09 -14.45
CA ALA A 128 -2.30 -31.22 -13.42
C ALA A 128 -3.02 -29.88 -13.17
N ILE A 129 -2.26 -28.78 -13.12
CA ILE A 129 -2.82 -27.43 -12.94
C ILE A 129 -3.66 -27.05 -14.16
N LEU A 130 -3.16 -27.24 -15.38
CA LEU A 130 -3.91 -26.97 -16.62
C LEU A 130 -5.19 -27.83 -16.73
N ALA A 131 -5.16 -29.08 -16.25
CA ALA A 131 -6.36 -29.91 -16.20
C ALA A 131 -7.38 -29.35 -15.20
N LYS A 132 -6.96 -28.94 -14.00
CA LYS A 132 -7.82 -28.26 -13.02
C LYS A 132 -8.44 -26.99 -13.58
N MET A 133 -7.66 -26.17 -14.28
CA MET A 133 -8.12 -24.93 -14.90
C MET A 133 -9.19 -25.15 -15.98
N ARG A 134 -9.19 -26.30 -16.66
CA ARG A 134 -10.20 -26.64 -17.69
C ARG A 134 -11.55 -27.06 -17.10
N GLU A 135 -11.60 -27.34 -15.80
CA GLU A 135 -12.79 -27.77 -15.07
C GLU A 135 -13.38 -26.63 -14.21
N VAL A 136 -12.88 -25.40 -14.35
CA VAL A 136 -13.39 -24.27 -13.54
C VAL A 136 -14.83 -23.93 -13.92
N PRO A 137 -15.66 -23.49 -12.95
CA PRO A 137 -17.10 -23.36 -13.16
C PRO A 137 -17.52 -22.37 -14.25
N ILE A 138 -16.70 -21.37 -14.56
CA ILE A 138 -17.03 -20.38 -15.61
C ILE A 138 -16.89 -20.95 -17.03
N LEU A 139 -16.21 -22.08 -17.22
CA LEU A 139 -16.03 -22.68 -18.55
C LEU A 139 -17.17 -23.65 -18.90
N PRO A 140 -17.68 -23.62 -20.14
CA PRO A 140 -18.60 -24.65 -20.62
C PRO A 140 -17.96 -26.04 -20.56
N LYS A 141 -18.75 -27.04 -20.13
CA LYS A 141 -18.28 -28.43 -19.97
C LYS A 141 -18.08 -29.16 -21.29
N ASP A 142 -18.63 -28.64 -22.38
CA ASP A 142 -18.62 -29.21 -23.72
C ASP A 142 -17.55 -28.56 -24.61
N LEU A 143 -16.41 -28.17 -24.02
CA LEU A 143 -15.30 -27.54 -24.75
C LEU A 143 -14.24 -28.56 -25.17
N ASP A 144 -13.95 -28.56 -26.47
CA ASP A 144 -12.77 -29.17 -27.05
C ASP A 144 -11.62 -28.15 -27.03
N TYR A 145 -10.56 -28.44 -26.28
CA TYR A 145 -9.42 -27.53 -26.11
C TYR A 145 -8.36 -27.74 -27.18
N PHE A 146 -7.72 -26.66 -27.63
CA PHE A 146 -6.52 -26.80 -28.46
C PHE A 146 -5.42 -27.53 -27.67
N PRO A 147 -4.67 -28.45 -28.32
CA PRO A 147 -3.60 -29.17 -27.66
C PRO A 147 -2.46 -28.27 -27.15
N ALA A 148 -2.24 -27.13 -27.80
CA ALA A 148 -1.23 -26.16 -27.41
C ALA A 148 -1.85 -25.04 -26.57
N VAL A 149 -1.18 -24.69 -25.48
CA VAL A 149 -1.47 -23.50 -24.66
C VAL A 149 -0.63 -22.36 -25.19
N HIS A 150 -1.26 -21.20 -25.36
CA HIS A 150 -0.60 -19.98 -25.79
C HIS A 150 -0.17 -19.18 -24.56
N VAL A 151 1.09 -18.74 -24.52
CA VAL A 151 1.64 -17.97 -23.41
C VAL A 151 2.28 -16.70 -23.93
N ILE A 152 1.85 -15.57 -23.39
CA ILE A 152 2.37 -14.24 -23.67
C ILE A 152 2.96 -13.67 -22.38
N ASP A 153 4.21 -13.21 -22.45
CA ASP A 153 4.94 -12.50 -21.40
C ASP A 153 5.19 -11.08 -21.89
N LEU A 154 4.48 -10.10 -21.33
CA LEU A 154 4.62 -8.68 -21.66
C LEU A 154 5.75 -8.06 -20.84
N ALA A 155 6.47 -7.11 -21.44
CA ALA A 155 7.36 -6.22 -20.70
C ALA A 155 6.55 -5.26 -19.80
N GLU A 156 7.24 -4.49 -18.97
CA GLU A 156 6.62 -3.52 -18.04
C GLU A 156 5.79 -2.46 -18.77
N ASP A 157 6.26 -2.05 -19.95
CA ASP A 157 5.61 -1.12 -20.86
C ASP A 157 5.03 -1.81 -22.10
N GLY A 158 4.89 -3.14 -22.06
CA GLY A 158 4.26 -3.94 -23.10
C GLY A 158 2.74 -3.93 -22.99
N TYR A 159 2.07 -4.06 -24.13
CA TYR A 159 0.61 -3.98 -24.21
C TYR A 159 0.08 -4.76 -25.41
N ILE A 160 -1.24 -4.97 -25.42
CA ILE A 160 -1.95 -5.64 -26.52
C ILE A 160 -2.94 -4.62 -27.08
N ARG A 161 -2.84 -4.27 -28.36
CA ARG A 161 -3.71 -3.30 -29.04
C ARG A 161 -5.14 -3.85 -29.21
N PRO A 162 -6.15 -2.97 -29.41
CA PRO A 162 -7.52 -3.39 -29.70
C PRO A 162 -7.58 -4.35 -30.90
N HIS A 163 -8.11 -5.54 -30.68
CA HIS A 163 -8.28 -6.54 -31.73
C HIS A 163 -9.42 -7.51 -31.43
N VAL A 164 -9.90 -8.19 -32.47
CA VAL A 164 -10.81 -9.33 -32.36
C VAL A 164 -10.04 -10.57 -32.79
N ASP A 165 -10.00 -11.59 -31.92
CA ASP A 165 -9.32 -12.84 -32.25
C ASP A 165 -9.93 -13.50 -33.49
N SER A 166 -9.08 -14.07 -34.32
CA SER A 166 -9.51 -14.73 -35.54
C SER A 166 -10.46 -15.89 -35.26
N ILE A 167 -11.68 -15.83 -35.80
CA ILE A 167 -12.68 -16.91 -35.71
C ILE A 167 -12.14 -18.23 -36.28
N LYS A 168 -11.20 -18.15 -37.24
CA LYS A 168 -10.59 -19.34 -37.86
C LYS A 168 -9.61 -20.06 -36.92
N PHE A 169 -8.93 -19.32 -36.05
CA PHE A 169 -7.88 -19.83 -35.17
C PHE A 169 -8.30 -19.93 -33.71
N SER A 170 -9.43 -19.30 -33.36
CA SER A 170 -9.97 -19.20 -32.01
C SER A 170 -11.46 -19.51 -32.05
N GLY A 171 -11.91 -20.55 -31.34
CA GLY A 171 -13.31 -21.00 -31.35
C GLY A 171 -14.28 -20.07 -30.60
N ARG A 172 -15.43 -20.64 -30.20
CA ARG A 172 -16.52 -19.85 -29.58
C ARG A 172 -16.15 -19.22 -28.25
N VAL A 173 -15.22 -19.82 -27.53
CA VAL A 173 -14.74 -19.36 -26.23
C VAL A 173 -13.26 -19.04 -26.33
N VAL A 174 -12.90 -17.86 -25.81
CA VAL A 174 -11.52 -17.50 -25.48
C VAL A 174 -11.45 -17.29 -23.98
N ALA A 175 -10.54 -18.00 -23.32
CA ALA A 175 -10.29 -17.86 -21.90
C ALA A 175 -8.81 -17.70 -21.63
N GLY A 176 -8.48 -16.86 -20.66
CA GLY A 176 -7.10 -16.59 -20.27
C GLY A 176 -6.95 -16.48 -18.77
N VAL A 177 -5.77 -16.85 -18.28
CA VAL A 177 -5.36 -16.67 -16.89
C VAL A 177 -4.27 -15.61 -16.78
N SER A 178 -4.48 -14.71 -15.82
CA SER A 178 -3.55 -13.64 -15.46
C SER A 178 -2.56 -14.14 -14.40
N LEU A 179 -1.26 -14.04 -14.69
CA LEU A 179 -0.17 -14.48 -13.83
C LEU A 179 0.80 -13.30 -13.58
N LEU A 180 1.50 -13.36 -12.45
CA LEU A 180 2.59 -12.45 -12.02
C LEU A 180 2.18 -11.02 -11.66
N SER A 181 1.35 -10.37 -12.45
CA SER A 181 0.86 -9.02 -12.17
C SER A 181 -0.59 -8.85 -12.60
N PRO A 182 -1.38 -8.01 -11.91
CA PRO A 182 -2.71 -7.66 -12.38
C PRO A 182 -2.65 -6.88 -13.70
N SER A 183 -3.76 -6.89 -14.44
CA SER A 183 -3.94 -6.08 -15.66
C SER A 183 -5.42 -5.71 -15.86
N ILE A 184 -5.67 -4.77 -16.74
CA ILE A 184 -6.99 -4.32 -17.18
C ILE A 184 -7.11 -4.70 -18.65
N MET A 185 -8.12 -5.52 -18.92
CA MET A 185 -8.55 -5.84 -20.26
C MET A 185 -9.74 -4.96 -20.62
N ARG A 186 -9.61 -4.14 -21.66
CA ARG A 186 -10.71 -3.32 -22.17
C ARG A 186 -11.37 -4.02 -23.35
N PHE A 187 -12.69 -4.10 -23.31
CA PHE A 187 -13.54 -4.55 -24.40
C PHE A 187 -14.28 -3.35 -24.99
N LYS A 188 -14.12 -3.07 -26.28
CA LYS A 188 -14.78 -1.97 -26.98
C LYS A 188 -15.54 -2.47 -28.20
N GLU A 189 -16.82 -2.11 -28.28
CA GLU A 189 -17.70 -2.44 -29.40
C GLU A 189 -17.12 -1.93 -30.74
N GLU A 190 -17.04 -2.78 -31.76
CA GLU A 190 -16.44 -2.43 -33.06
C GLU A 190 -17.22 -1.35 -33.82
N HIS A 191 -18.54 -1.31 -33.63
CA HIS A 191 -19.47 -0.46 -34.37
C HIS A 191 -20.39 0.36 -33.45
N GLY A 192 -19.95 0.62 -32.22
CA GLY A 192 -20.67 1.41 -31.24
C GLY A 192 -19.75 2.04 -30.22
N ASP A 193 -20.36 2.65 -29.20
CA ASP A 193 -19.65 3.39 -28.15
C ASP A 193 -19.54 2.58 -26.84
N SER A 194 -20.04 1.34 -26.82
CA SER A 194 -20.05 0.52 -25.61
C SER A 194 -18.65 0.05 -25.23
N ILE A 195 -18.29 0.26 -23.97
CA ILE A 195 -17.03 -0.17 -23.37
C ILE A 195 -17.30 -0.97 -22.09
N VAL A 196 -16.61 -2.09 -21.95
CA VAL A 196 -16.55 -2.88 -20.71
C VAL A 196 -15.07 -3.03 -20.34
N ASP A 197 -14.66 -2.62 -19.15
CA ASP A 197 -13.31 -2.89 -18.65
C ASP A 197 -13.38 -4.07 -17.68
N ALA A 198 -12.37 -4.96 -17.69
CA ALA A 198 -12.24 -6.06 -16.75
C ALA A 198 -10.88 -5.99 -16.03
N TYR A 199 -10.90 -5.98 -14.70
CA TYR A 199 -9.72 -6.17 -13.87
C TYR A 199 -9.40 -7.65 -13.78
N LEU A 200 -8.15 -7.98 -14.10
CA LEU A 200 -7.63 -9.33 -14.09
C LEU A 200 -6.55 -9.43 -13.00
N PRO A 201 -6.95 -9.61 -11.72
CA PRO A 201 -6.00 -9.90 -10.64
C PRO A 201 -5.10 -11.08 -10.98
N ARG A 202 -3.95 -11.18 -10.31
CA ARG A 202 -3.15 -12.41 -10.34
C ARG A 202 -4.02 -13.61 -10.00
N ARG A 203 -3.79 -14.73 -10.69
CA ARG A 203 -4.50 -16.02 -10.53
C ARG A 203 -5.98 -15.97 -10.90
N SER A 204 -6.46 -14.89 -11.52
CA SER A 204 -7.82 -14.83 -12.07
C SER A 204 -7.88 -15.44 -13.45
N MET A 205 -9.05 -15.97 -13.82
CA MET A 205 -9.40 -16.40 -15.17
C MET A 205 -10.54 -15.55 -15.72
N TYR A 206 -10.39 -15.06 -16.95
CA TYR A 206 -11.48 -14.49 -17.70
C TYR A 206 -11.94 -15.45 -18.80
N MET A 207 -13.21 -15.33 -19.18
CA MET A 207 -13.80 -16.02 -20.32
C MET A 207 -14.64 -15.02 -21.11
N MET A 208 -14.42 -14.95 -22.43
CA MET A 208 -15.29 -14.27 -23.38
C MET A 208 -15.95 -15.24 -24.35
N THR A 209 -17.24 -15.04 -24.60
CA THR A 209 -18.07 -15.80 -25.55
C THR A 209 -19.07 -14.86 -26.24
N ASP A 210 -19.76 -15.38 -27.24
CA ASP A 210 -20.91 -14.73 -27.89
C ASP A 210 -20.65 -13.27 -28.28
N ARG A 211 -21.45 -12.32 -27.79
CA ARG A 211 -21.41 -10.95 -28.32
C ARG A 211 -20.10 -10.24 -28.02
N ILE A 212 -19.55 -10.40 -26.81
CA ILE A 212 -18.23 -9.83 -26.45
C ILE A 212 -17.13 -10.46 -27.30
N ARG A 213 -17.18 -11.78 -27.54
CA ARG A 213 -16.15 -12.45 -28.34
C ARG A 213 -16.10 -11.98 -29.80
N TYR A 214 -17.25 -11.71 -30.41
CA TYR A 214 -17.34 -11.49 -31.87
C TYR A 214 -17.57 -10.04 -32.31
N HIS A 215 -18.06 -9.17 -31.42
CA HIS A 215 -18.42 -7.78 -31.76
C HIS A 215 -17.66 -6.73 -30.94
N TYR A 216 -16.78 -7.17 -30.03
CA TYR A 216 -15.95 -6.28 -29.24
C TYR A 216 -14.48 -6.58 -29.55
N THR A 217 -13.73 -5.52 -29.84
CA THR A 217 -12.27 -5.56 -29.71
C THR A 217 -11.91 -5.75 -28.24
N HIS A 218 -10.79 -6.41 -27.98
CA HIS A 218 -10.19 -6.46 -26.67
C HIS A 218 -8.73 -6.00 -26.70
N GLU A 219 -8.27 -5.39 -25.62
CA GLU A 219 -6.92 -4.87 -25.47
C GLU A 219 -6.44 -5.01 -24.02
N ILE A 220 -5.12 -5.13 -23.82
CA ILE A 220 -4.48 -4.95 -22.52
C ILE A 220 -3.84 -3.57 -22.53
N LEU A 221 -4.27 -2.69 -21.64
CA LEU A 221 -3.90 -1.27 -21.65
C LEU A 221 -2.38 -1.07 -21.44
N PRO A 222 -1.75 -0.05 -22.02
CA PRO A 222 -0.34 0.27 -21.74
C PRO A 222 -0.16 1.02 -20.40
N GLY A 223 1.01 0.88 -19.79
CA GLY A 223 1.46 1.71 -18.67
C GLY A 223 0.73 1.44 -17.35
N VAL A 224 0.65 2.46 -16.48
CA VAL A 224 -0.11 2.40 -15.22
C VAL A 224 -1.60 2.40 -15.55
N GLN A 225 -2.33 1.38 -15.10
CA GLN A 225 -3.72 1.14 -15.48
C GLN A 225 -4.64 1.36 -14.28
N THR A 226 -5.75 2.06 -14.48
CA THR A 226 -6.76 2.34 -13.44
C THR A 226 -8.07 1.64 -13.79
N PHE A 227 -8.61 0.83 -12.87
CA PHE A 227 -9.76 -0.02 -13.10
C PHE A 227 -11.01 0.50 -12.41
N LYS A 228 -12.13 0.52 -13.15
CA LYS A 228 -13.26 1.42 -12.94
C LYS A 228 -12.75 2.85 -13.09
N ASN A 229 -13.51 3.74 -13.74
CA ASN A 229 -13.48 5.10 -13.21
C ASN A 229 -13.86 4.88 -11.76
N ASP A 230 -12.87 5.00 -10.88
CA ASP A 230 -13.03 4.91 -9.45
C ASP A 230 -14.44 5.43 -9.16
N VAL A 231 -15.37 4.53 -8.83
CA VAL A 231 -16.39 4.91 -7.89
C VAL A 231 -15.62 4.70 -6.59
N GLN A 232 -14.60 5.53 -6.31
CA GLN A 232 -14.86 6.84 -5.74
C GLN A 232 -16.33 6.97 -5.44
N GLY A 233 -16.71 6.66 -4.19
CA GLY A 233 -17.37 7.78 -3.52
C GLY A 233 -16.52 9.01 -3.86
N ASN A 234 -17.02 9.90 -4.70
CA ASN A 234 -16.38 11.12 -5.21
C ASN A 234 -15.05 11.52 -4.49
N MET A 235 -13.90 10.88 -4.80
CA MET A 235 -12.64 11.27 -4.14
C MET A 235 -12.05 12.41 -4.93
N GLU A 236 -12.09 13.57 -4.32
CA GLU A 236 -11.62 14.77 -4.95
C GLU A 236 -10.23 15.09 -4.42
N THR A 237 -9.24 15.17 -5.32
CA THR A 237 -7.98 15.82 -5.00
C THR A 237 -8.22 17.32 -4.92
N LEU A 238 -8.09 17.88 -3.72
CA LEU A 238 -8.27 19.32 -3.46
C LEU A 238 -7.00 20.10 -3.79
N ALA A 239 -5.84 19.56 -3.47
CA ALA A 239 -4.55 20.21 -3.70
C ALA A 239 -3.40 19.21 -3.84
N LYS A 240 -2.35 19.63 -4.55
CA LYS A 240 -1.08 18.92 -4.67
C LYS A 240 0.06 19.90 -4.42
N PHE A 241 1.00 19.53 -3.57
CA PHE A 241 2.17 20.32 -3.21
C PHE A 241 3.43 19.51 -3.46
N ALA A 242 4.45 20.13 -4.05
CA ALA A 242 5.78 19.54 -4.15
C ALA A 242 6.52 19.76 -2.83
N THR A 243 6.92 18.67 -2.17
CA THR A 243 7.71 18.71 -0.93
C THR A 243 9.19 18.92 -1.21
N ARG A 244 9.66 18.74 -2.46
CA ARG A 244 11.06 18.92 -2.94
C ARG A 244 12.10 17.98 -2.32
N GLN A 245 11.66 17.13 -1.42
CA GLN A 245 12.42 16.11 -0.71
C GLN A 245 11.46 14.95 -0.46
N THR A 246 11.99 13.75 -0.24
CA THR A 246 11.14 12.58 -0.01
C THR A 246 10.27 12.78 1.23
N ALA A 247 8.95 12.67 1.07
CA ALA A 247 8.01 12.91 2.15
C ALA A 247 7.68 11.58 2.84
N ASP A 248 7.93 11.51 4.15
CA ASP A 248 7.93 10.24 4.89
C ASP A 248 6.74 10.10 5.84
N CYS A 249 6.29 11.22 6.44
CA CYS A 249 5.21 11.22 7.41
C CYS A 249 4.35 12.50 7.32
N VAL A 250 3.07 12.37 7.70
CA VAL A 250 2.09 13.46 7.80
C VAL A 250 1.35 13.32 9.12
N GLU A 251 1.15 14.43 9.85
CA GLU A 251 0.35 14.46 11.09
C GLU A 251 -0.53 15.70 11.17
N SER A 252 -1.82 15.49 11.44
CA SER A 252 -2.74 16.59 11.76
C SER A 252 -2.66 16.92 13.25
N CYS A 253 -2.66 18.21 13.59
CA CYS A 253 -2.65 18.66 14.98
C CYS A 253 -3.99 18.33 15.66
N PRO A 254 -4.02 17.62 16.80
CA PRO A 254 -5.24 17.29 17.53
C PRO A 254 -5.64 18.34 18.57
N VAL A 255 -4.77 19.32 18.86
CA VAL A 255 -4.97 20.24 19.98
C VAL A 255 -6.01 21.31 19.65
N ALA A 256 -6.94 21.53 20.58
CA ALA A 256 -8.02 22.50 20.44
C ALA A 256 -7.52 23.90 20.10
N GLY A 257 -8.05 24.50 19.03
CA GLY A 257 -7.63 25.78 18.47
C GLY A 257 -6.57 25.66 17.36
N TYR A 258 -5.90 24.51 17.22
CA TYR A 258 -4.81 24.27 16.27
C TYR A 258 -5.15 23.20 15.22
N GLU A 259 -6.38 22.67 15.23
CA GLU A 259 -6.79 21.52 14.40
C GLU A 259 -6.82 21.82 12.90
N ALA A 260 -6.72 23.09 12.52
CA ALA A 260 -6.53 23.51 11.14
C ALA A 260 -5.13 23.22 10.61
N SER A 261 -4.16 22.82 11.45
CA SER A 261 -2.76 22.61 11.06
C SER A 261 -2.42 21.15 10.78
N MET A 262 -1.64 20.93 9.73
CA MET A 262 -1.05 19.64 9.38
C MET A 262 0.43 19.82 9.04
N ILE A 263 1.27 18.89 9.49
CA ILE A 263 2.71 18.92 9.26
C ILE A 263 3.10 17.74 8.39
N VAL A 264 3.93 18.01 7.38
CA VAL A 264 4.57 17.00 6.53
C VAL A 264 6.06 17.00 6.84
N ALA A 265 6.59 15.84 7.20
CA ALA A 265 8.00 15.65 7.48
C ALA A 265 8.71 15.02 6.28
N THR A 266 9.90 15.52 5.98
CA THR A 266 10.72 15.02 4.87
C THR A 266 12.03 14.41 5.33
N TYR A 267 12.54 13.54 4.47
CA TYR A 267 13.86 12.95 4.54
C TYR A 267 14.56 13.19 3.19
N GLN A 268 15.87 13.36 3.22
CA GLN A 268 16.69 13.36 2.02
C GLN A 268 18.10 12.90 2.35
N LEU A 269 18.62 11.98 1.54
CA LEU A 269 20.02 11.60 1.56
C LEU A 269 20.79 12.42 0.52
N GLN A 270 21.64 13.34 0.96
CA GLN A 270 22.56 14.08 0.08
C GLN A 270 23.83 13.25 -0.12
N GLN A 271 24.08 12.83 -1.36
CA GLN A 271 25.37 12.26 -1.75
C GLN A 271 26.35 13.40 -2.01
N SER A 272 27.56 13.32 -1.45
CA SER A 272 28.63 14.26 -1.79
C SER A 272 29.02 14.08 -3.26
N SER A 273 28.80 15.10 -4.08
CA SER A 273 29.19 15.08 -5.50
C SER A 273 30.71 15.12 -5.63
N GLU A 274 31.32 14.02 -6.06
CA GLU A 274 32.66 14.07 -6.65
C GLU A 274 32.56 14.67 -8.06
N GLY A 275 33.10 15.89 -8.22
CA GLY A 275 33.74 16.41 -9.44
C GLY A 275 33.01 16.30 -10.77
N ALA A 276 32.11 17.24 -11.06
CA ALA A 276 31.99 17.76 -12.42
C ALA A 276 32.92 18.99 -12.54
N ASN A 277 34.15 18.79 -13.00
CA ASN A 277 34.96 19.87 -13.56
C ASN A 277 35.81 19.32 -14.71
N ASP A 278 35.45 19.79 -15.92
CA ASP A 278 36.38 19.94 -17.01
C ASP A 278 37.48 20.95 -16.62
N SER A 279 38.67 20.71 -17.18
CA SER A 279 39.83 21.60 -17.32
C SER A 279 40.96 21.53 -16.27
N VAL A 280 42.16 21.54 -16.85
CA VAL A 280 43.50 21.25 -16.34
C VAL A 280 44.11 22.49 -15.69
N ALA A 281 44.77 22.36 -14.53
CA ALA A 281 46.09 22.95 -14.24
C ALA A 281 46.60 22.61 -12.82
N ASP A 282 47.92 22.46 -12.74
CA ASP A 282 48.79 22.11 -11.62
C ASP A 282 48.60 22.90 -10.31
N ALA A 283 48.53 22.19 -9.18
CA ALA A 283 49.13 22.60 -7.89
C ALA A 283 49.26 21.39 -6.93
N ALA A 284 50.33 21.39 -6.13
CA ALA A 284 50.85 20.30 -5.31
C ALA A 284 49.88 19.78 -4.19
N PRO A 285 50.08 18.56 -3.65
CA PRO A 285 49.18 17.99 -2.67
C PRO A 285 49.48 18.53 -1.26
N GLU A 286 48.56 19.31 -0.70
CA GLU A 286 48.47 19.51 0.75
C GLU A 286 47.71 18.33 1.39
N GLN A 287 48.22 17.88 2.53
CA GLN A 287 47.70 16.74 3.27
C GLN A 287 46.33 17.08 3.88
N GLU A 288 45.25 16.62 3.25
CA GLU A 288 43.93 16.54 3.88
C GLU A 288 43.62 15.09 4.32
N SER A 289 43.06 14.99 5.52
CA SER A 289 42.72 13.75 6.22
C SER A 289 41.65 12.91 5.50
N PRO A 290 41.66 11.55 5.57
CA PRO A 290 40.82 10.69 4.73
C PRO A 290 39.32 10.60 5.07
N ASP A 291 38.77 11.43 5.98
CA ASP A 291 37.49 11.12 6.66
C ASP A 291 36.25 11.96 6.27
N ALA A 292 36.29 12.73 5.18
CA ALA A 292 35.21 13.68 4.84
C ALA A 292 34.56 13.46 3.46
N ALA A 293 33.97 12.28 3.25
CA ALA A 293 32.90 12.09 2.25
C ALA A 293 31.72 11.33 2.89
N LYS A 294 31.13 11.92 3.95
CA LYS A 294 29.94 11.36 4.61
C LYS A 294 28.69 11.92 3.94
N SER A 295 27.83 11.03 3.45
CA SER A 295 26.49 11.38 2.98
C SER A 295 25.72 12.09 4.09
N ARG A 296 25.20 13.29 3.84
CA ARG A 296 24.44 14.06 4.84
C ARG A 296 22.96 13.70 4.74
N ARG A 297 22.33 13.38 5.86
CA ARG A 297 20.87 13.21 5.95
C ARG A 297 20.29 14.55 6.38
N CYS A 298 19.31 15.04 5.64
CA CYS A 298 18.62 16.30 5.93
C CYS A 298 17.11 16.11 5.77
N GLY A 299 16.34 17.03 6.31
CA GLY A 299 14.89 17.00 6.25
C GLY A 299 14.30 18.39 6.44
N THR A 300 12.99 18.47 6.33
CA THR A 300 12.19 19.65 6.58
C THR A 300 10.90 19.26 7.29
N LEU A 301 10.36 20.18 8.08
CA LEU A 301 8.97 20.16 8.52
C LEU A 301 8.22 21.23 7.73
N GLN A 302 7.21 20.83 6.98
CA GLN A 302 6.39 21.71 6.15
C GLN A 302 5.01 21.83 6.76
N HIS A 303 4.60 23.05 7.09
CA HIS A 303 3.32 23.33 7.74
C HIS A 303 2.28 23.76 6.70
N PHE A 304 1.12 23.11 6.76
CA PHE A 304 -0.05 23.39 5.94
C PHE A 304 -1.24 23.73 6.81
N LYS A 305 -2.08 24.67 6.35
CA LYS A 305 -3.28 25.10 7.07
C LYS A 305 -4.52 24.95 6.21
N LEU A 306 -5.56 24.34 6.78
CA LEU A 306 -6.87 24.18 6.17
C LEU A 306 -7.72 25.42 6.44
N HIS A 307 -8.30 25.95 5.36
CA HIS A 307 -9.28 27.02 5.41
C HIS A 307 -10.60 26.50 4.87
N GLN A 308 -11.68 26.69 5.65
CA GLN A 308 -13.02 26.25 5.28
C GLN A 308 -13.99 27.42 5.46
N THR A 309 -14.75 27.74 4.42
CA THR A 309 -15.70 28.87 4.45
C THR A 309 -16.81 28.63 5.47
N THR A 310 -17.45 29.71 5.92
CA THR A 310 -18.56 29.67 6.89
C THR A 310 -19.92 29.32 6.30
N ASP A 311 -20.01 29.07 4.99
CA ASP A 311 -21.28 28.71 4.34
C ASP A 311 -21.85 27.40 4.90
N ASP A 312 -23.18 27.28 4.91
CA ASP A 312 -23.94 26.15 5.47
C ASP A 312 -23.64 24.79 4.82
N ASP A 313 -22.84 24.76 3.75
CA ASP A 313 -22.37 23.53 3.12
C ASP A 313 -20.87 23.30 3.42
N PRO A 314 -20.53 22.48 4.44
CA PRO A 314 -19.14 22.17 4.76
C PRO A 314 -18.40 21.48 3.60
N ALA A 315 -19.12 20.99 2.59
CA ALA A 315 -18.52 20.37 1.41
C ALA A 315 -18.14 21.36 0.29
N LYS A 316 -18.51 22.64 0.32
CA LYS A 316 -18.40 23.45 -0.92
C LYS A 316 -17.12 24.25 -1.13
N HIS A 317 -16.36 24.64 -0.11
CA HIS A 317 -15.09 25.33 -0.32
C HIS A 317 -14.08 25.02 0.79
N VAL A 318 -13.12 24.16 0.46
CA VAL A 318 -11.95 23.85 1.27
C VAL A 318 -10.72 24.30 0.49
N THR A 319 -9.89 25.12 1.09
CA THR A 319 -8.56 25.47 0.55
C THR A 319 -7.48 25.09 1.56
N VAL A 320 -6.30 24.78 1.05
CA VAL A 320 -5.12 24.50 1.87
C VAL A 320 -3.99 25.36 1.37
N ASP A 321 -3.29 25.99 2.31
CA ASP A 321 -2.12 26.80 2.03
C ASP A 321 -0.90 26.21 2.74
N LYS A 322 0.26 26.25 2.07
CA LYS A 322 1.55 26.01 2.73
C LYS A 322 1.94 27.28 3.46
N VAL A 323 2.01 27.21 4.79
CA VAL A 323 2.31 28.35 5.66
C VAL A 323 3.81 28.60 5.70
N GLU A 324 4.59 27.54 5.92
CA GLU A 324 6.04 27.64 6.09
C GLU A 324 6.76 26.30 5.91
N GLU A 325 8.09 26.37 5.92
CA GLU A 325 9.02 25.26 5.84
C GLU A 325 10.18 25.54 6.81
N LEU A 326 10.46 24.57 7.67
CA LEU A 326 11.53 24.63 8.66
C LEU A 326 12.55 23.53 8.35
N GLU A 327 13.80 23.91 8.13
CA GLU A 327 14.90 22.95 8.02
C GLU A 327 15.17 22.29 9.37
N THR A 328 15.41 20.98 9.35
CA THR A 328 15.65 20.18 10.56
C THR A 328 17.12 19.77 10.65
N SER A 329 17.55 19.36 11.85
CA SER A 329 18.92 18.92 12.13
C SER A 329 19.36 17.72 11.26
N SER A 330 18.39 16.87 10.89
CA SER A 330 18.55 15.62 10.15
C SER A 330 17.24 15.29 9.43
N GLY A 331 17.24 14.26 8.58
CA GLY A 331 16.01 13.73 7.99
C GLY A 331 15.08 13.13 9.05
N ILE A 332 13.77 13.22 8.85
CA ILE A 332 12.77 12.78 9.83
C ILE A 332 12.04 11.53 9.32
N PHE A 333 11.90 10.52 10.19
CA PHE A 333 11.19 9.28 9.88
C PHE A 333 9.76 9.23 10.43
N ASP A 334 9.52 9.89 11.56
CA ASP A 334 8.18 9.97 12.15
C ASP A 334 8.02 11.22 13.00
N ILE A 335 6.80 11.71 13.04
CA ILE A 335 6.36 12.81 13.90
C ILE A 335 5.06 12.41 14.58
N LYS A 336 4.82 12.87 15.81
CA LYS A 336 3.52 12.77 16.49
C LYS A 336 3.29 13.96 17.40
N TRP A 337 2.07 14.45 17.42
CA TRP A 337 1.62 15.47 18.37
C TRP A 337 1.35 14.84 19.75
N SER A 338 1.71 15.57 20.80
CA SER A 338 1.02 15.42 22.08
C SER A 338 -0.44 15.85 21.89
N THR A 339 -1.39 15.04 22.35
CA THR A 339 -2.84 15.31 22.18
C THR A 339 -3.36 16.42 23.10
N SER A 340 -2.62 16.72 24.16
CA SER A 340 -2.86 17.85 25.06
C SER A 340 -1.64 18.75 25.14
N THR A 341 -1.85 20.00 25.57
CA THR A 341 -0.74 20.91 25.83
C THR A 341 0.14 20.41 26.97
N ILE A 342 1.45 20.63 26.86
CA ILE A 342 2.43 20.38 27.93
C ILE A 342 2.94 21.75 28.37
N GLU A 343 2.67 22.12 29.62
CA GLU A 343 2.97 23.47 30.14
C GLU A 343 2.47 24.59 29.21
N ASP A 344 1.20 24.48 28.79
CA ASP A 344 0.51 25.39 27.86
C ASP A 344 1.10 25.49 26.44
N ARG A 345 1.99 24.57 26.06
CA ARG A 345 2.59 24.50 24.72
C ARG A 345 2.03 23.35 23.88
N VAL A 346 1.88 23.58 22.58
CA VAL A 346 1.46 22.57 21.60
C VAL A 346 2.71 21.89 21.03
N ILE A 347 3.01 20.68 21.51
CA ILE A 347 4.29 20.02 21.25
C ILE A 347 4.17 18.90 20.21
N LEU A 348 5.06 18.94 19.22
CA LEU A 348 5.32 17.90 18.22
C LEU A 348 6.64 17.21 18.54
N GLY A 349 6.63 15.89 18.68
CA GLY A 349 7.84 15.07 18.75
C GLY A 349 8.27 14.62 17.36
N ALA A 350 9.58 14.55 17.12
CA ALA A 350 10.17 14.07 15.86
C ALA A 350 11.27 13.03 16.12
N ALA A 351 11.19 11.89 15.42
CA ALA A 351 12.21 10.85 15.40
C ALA A 351 13.10 11.02 14.18
N THR A 352 14.39 11.26 14.39
CA THR A 352 15.30 11.64 13.32
C THR A 352 16.24 10.50 12.89
N ALA A 353 16.66 10.58 11.63
CA ALA A 353 17.70 9.74 11.05
C ALA A 353 19.11 10.03 11.61
N GLY A 354 19.24 11.03 12.49
CA GLY A 354 20.44 11.33 13.27
C GLY A 354 20.47 10.60 14.61
N GLY A 355 19.44 9.80 14.94
CA GLY A 355 19.36 9.11 16.23
C GLY A 355 18.92 10.02 17.37
N THR A 356 18.17 11.09 17.07
CA THR A 356 17.65 12.04 18.06
C THR A 356 16.14 11.98 18.13
N LEU A 357 15.60 12.14 19.34
CA LEU A 357 14.24 12.62 19.57
C LEU A 357 14.30 14.13 19.78
N GLU A 358 13.51 14.87 19.01
CA GLU A 358 13.49 16.34 19.02
C GLU A 358 12.07 16.86 19.25
N LEU A 359 11.96 18.02 19.90
CA LEU A 359 10.68 18.69 20.16
C LEU A 359 10.55 20.00 19.39
N TYR A 360 9.36 20.19 18.84
CA TYR A 360 8.94 21.41 18.14
C TYR A 360 7.64 21.92 18.76
N GLU A 361 7.47 23.23 18.78
CA GLU A 361 6.25 23.90 19.25
C GLU A 361 5.51 24.52 18.08
N LEU A 362 4.19 24.40 18.05
CA LEU A 362 3.33 25.26 17.25
C LEU A 362 2.88 26.43 18.13
N ASP A 363 3.47 27.60 17.89
CA ASP A 363 3.23 28.79 18.71
C ASP A 363 1.82 29.35 18.50
N GLN A 364 1.44 30.34 19.32
CA GLN A 364 0.09 30.94 19.30
C GLN A 364 -0.28 31.61 17.98
N ASP A 365 0.72 31.98 17.17
CA ASP A 365 0.54 32.54 15.82
C ASP A 365 0.47 31.43 14.76
N HIS A 366 0.47 30.16 15.18
CA HIS A 366 0.53 28.96 14.36
C HIS A 366 1.81 28.84 13.53
N HIS A 367 2.95 29.28 14.07
CA HIS A 367 4.27 29.02 13.49
C HIS A 367 5.00 27.91 14.25
N LEU A 368 5.64 27.03 13.49
CA LEU A 368 6.45 25.92 13.96
C LEU A 368 7.83 26.42 14.37
N ARG A 369 8.24 26.09 15.59
CA ARG A 369 9.51 26.49 16.18
C ARG A 369 10.23 25.27 16.74
N SER A 370 11.53 25.16 16.49
CA SER A 370 12.36 24.23 17.26
C SER A 370 12.42 24.70 18.71
N MET A 371 12.20 23.80 19.66
CA MET A 371 12.32 24.12 21.08
C MET A 371 13.77 24.09 21.56
N GLY A 372 14.71 23.61 20.73
CA GLY A 372 16.10 23.40 21.12
C GLY A 372 16.29 22.27 22.14
N VAL A 373 15.26 21.44 22.36
CA VAL A 373 15.28 20.28 23.25
C VAL A 373 15.42 19.02 22.40
N SER A 374 16.53 18.31 22.57
CA SER A 374 16.83 17.06 21.85
C SER A 374 17.60 16.09 22.72
N THR A 375 17.47 14.79 22.47
CA THR A 375 18.34 13.78 23.07
C THR A 375 19.75 13.87 22.49
N GLU A 376 20.75 13.27 23.17
CA GLU A 376 22.05 13.03 22.56
C GLU A 376 21.90 12.10 21.36
N GLY A 377 22.49 12.46 20.22
CA GLY A 377 22.40 11.67 18.99
C GLY A 377 23.23 10.40 19.07
N ASP A 378 22.61 9.26 18.75
CA ASP A 378 23.32 8.00 18.57
C ASP A 378 23.82 7.87 17.12
N SER A 379 25.11 8.11 16.90
CA SER A 379 25.70 7.98 15.56
C SER A 379 25.63 6.55 14.97
N SER A 380 25.31 5.56 15.80
CA SER A 380 25.20 4.15 15.42
C SER A 380 23.76 3.66 15.24
N SER A 381 22.76 4.44 15.67
CA SER A 381 21.35 4.05 15.67
C SER A 381 20.43 5.21 15.33
N MET A 382 19.45 4.99 14.47
CA MET A 382 18.44 5.98 14.09
C MET A 382 17.17 5.82 14.92
N CYS A 383 16.45 6.91 15.19
CA CYS A 383 15.10 6.84 15.74
C CYS A 383 14.10 6.69 14.58
N LEU A 384 13.34 5.59 14.55
CA LEU A 384 12.51 5.19 13.40
C LEU A 384 11.02 5.55 13.56
N SER A 385 10.49 5.48 14.77
CA SER A 385 9.10 5.85 15.09
C SER A 385 8.99 6.39 16.51
N LEU A 386 7.91 7.12 16.79
CA LEU A 386 7.57 7.54 18.14
C LEU A 386 6.07 7.51 18.41
N ASP A 387 5.69 7.43 19.68
CA ASP A 387 4.30 7.59 20.11
C ASP A 387 4.18 8.16 21.53
N TRP A 388 3.11 8.92 21.76
CA TRP A 388 2.81 9.53 23.06
C TRP A 388 1.83 8.68 23.87
N ASN A 389 2.05 8.56 25.18
CA ASN A 389 1.15 7.82 26.06
C ASN A 389 -0.14 8.58 26.45
N ASN A 390 -0.34 9.80 25.94
CA ASN A 390 -1.49 10.64 26.29
C ASN A 390 -2.60 10.67 25.23
N ARG A 391 -2.54 9.79 24.22
CA ARG A 391 -3.44 9.87 23.07
C ARG A 391 -4.93 9.88 23.43
N VAL A 392 -5.35 9.03 24.38
CA VAL A 392 -6.72 9.02 24.93
C VAL A 392 -6.70 9.45 26.40
N LEU A 393 -5.71 9.03 27.17
CA LEU A 393 -5.60 9.36 28.59
C LEU A 393 -4.81 10.67 28.78
N SER A 394 -5.47 11.74 29.20
CA SER A 394 -4.80 13.01 29.45
C SER A 394 -3.72 12.90 30.53
N SER A 395 -2.55 13.47 30.29
CA SER A 395 -1.44 13.55 31.25
C SER A 395 -0.77 14.91 31.16
N ASN A 396 -0.45 15.51 32.31
CA ASN A 396 0.33 16.75 32.40
C ASN A 396 1.84 16.52 32.30
N ALA A 397 2.28 15.26 32.41
CA ALA A 397 3.67 14.83 32.26
C ALA A 397 3.68 13.55 31.41
N PRO A 398 3.39 13.65 30.10
CA PRO A 398 3.35 12.48 29.24
C PRO A 398 4.76 11.94 28.96
N SER A 399 4.79 10.68 28.56
CA SER A 399 6.01 9.99 28.11
C SER A 399 5.91 9.68 26.62
N VAL A 400 7.05 9.57 25.96
CA VAL A 400 7.19 9.19 24.55
C VAL A 400 7.94 7.86 24.47
N CYS A 401 7.45 6.93 23.66
CA CYS A 401 8.19 5.74 23.28
C CYS A 401 8.85 5.96 21.92
N VAL A 402 10.04 5.41 21.72
CA VAL A 402 10.83 5.55 20.49
C VAL A 402 11.40 4.19 20.10
N SER A 403 11.28 3.83 18.81
CA SER A 403 11.91 2.64 18.25
C SER A 403 13.19 2.99 17.51
N HIS A 404 14.15 2.07 17.51
CA HIS A 404 15.52 2.32 17.05
C HIS A 404 15.94 1.35 15.94
N SER A 405 16.85 1.79 15.06
CA SER A 405 17.37 0.95 13.97
C SER A 405 18.29 -0.18 14.43
N ASP A 406 18.76 -0.13 15.68
CA ASP A 406 19.51 -1.21 16.33
C ASP A 406 18.60 -2.30 16.94
N GLY A 407 17.28 -2.13 16.86
CA GLY A 407 16.28 -3.06 17.39
C GLY A 407 15.88 -2.79 18.83
N ALA A 408 16.42 -1.72 19.43
CA ALA A 408 16.02 -1.27 20.74
C ALA A 408 14.69 -0.51 20.71
N VAL A 409 14.07 -0.45 21.88
CA VAL A 409 12.95 0.45 22.19
C VAL A 409 13.33 1.22 23.46
N SER A 410 12.88 2.47 23.55
CA SER A 410 13.13 3.33 24.70
C SER A 410 11.88 4.13 25.11
N ILE A 411 11.76 4.46 26.39
CA ILE A 411 10.76 5.38 26.93
C ILE A 411 11.46 6.62 27.48
N TRP A 412 10.89 7.78 27.19
CA TRP A 412 11.37 9.09 27.57
C TRP A 412 10.29 9.86 28.31
N ASP A 413 10.64 10.48 29.42
CA ASP A 413 9.75 11.39 30.13
C ASP A 413 9.97 12.81 29.59
N ILE A 414 8.87 13.50 29.26
CA ILE A 414 8.90 14.77 28.53
C ILE A 414 8.33 15.90 29.39
N THR A 415 9.07 17.00 29.43
CA THR A 415 8.61 18.30 29.92
C THR A 415 8.81 19.33 28.81
N ALA A 416 8.31 20.57 28.98
CA ALA A 416 8.50 21.58 27.95
C ALA A 416 9.97 21.99 27.74
N SER A 417 10.88 21.67 28.68
CA SER A 417 12.28 22.09 28.61
C SER A 417 13.29 20.93 28.63
N ASN A 418 12.83 19.68 28.75
CA ASN A 418 13.72 18.55 28.98
C ASN A 418 13.15 17.22 28.47
N ILE A 419 14.04 16.33 28.06
CA ILE A 419 13.77 14.96 27.63
C ILE A 419 14.68 14.03 28.45
N GLU A 420 14.11 13.19 29.29
CA GLU A 420 14.89 12.27 30.14
C GLU A 420 14.61 10.81 29.75
N GLN A 421 15.68 10.03 29.53
CA GLN A 421 15.53 8.61 29.23
C GLN A 421 15.12 7.86 30.49
N ARG A 422 13.92 7.28 30.50
CA ARG A 422 13.46 6.44 31.61
C ARG A 422 14.02 5.02 31.50
N VAL A 423 13.94 4.43 30.31
CA VAL A 423 14.44 3.07 30.06
C VAL A 423 14.72 2.85 28.57
N LYS A 424 15.74 2.05 28.24
CA LYS A 424 16.03 1.54 26.88
C LYS A 424 16.39 0.05 27.00
N TRP A 425 15.84 -0.79 26.11
CA TRP A 425 16.10 -2.23 26.11
C TRP A 425 16.15 -2.80 24.70
N GLN A 426 16.79 -3.96 24.55
CA GLN A 426 16.84 -4.67 23.28
C GLN A 426 15.52 -5.41 23.03
N ALA A 427 14.65 -4.84 22.19
CA ALA A 427 13.33 -5.39 21.92
C ALA A 427 13.37 -6.46 20.82
N HIS A 428 14.13 -6.21 19.76
CA HIS A 428 14.21 -7.05 18.56
C HIS A 428 15.66 -7.32 18.17
N ASN A 429 15.91 -8.51 17.62
CA ASN A 429 17.18 -8.90 17.04
C ASN A 429 16.92 -10.07 16.08
N PHE A 430 17.81 -10.24 15.11
CA PHE A 430 17.79 -11.39 14.22
C PHE A 430 19.06 -12.20 14.43
N PHE A 431 18.92 -13.34 15.12
CA PHE A 431 20.05 -14.17 15.55
C PHE A 431 21.14 -13.41 16.32
N GLY A 432 20.73 -12.52 17.24
CA GLY A 432 21.63 -11.69 18.03
C GLY A 432 22.23 -10.49 17.28
N SER A 433 21.87 -10.28 16.01
CA SER A 433 22.26 -9.09 15.25
C SER A 433 21.20 -7.98 15.40
N PRO A 434 21.61 -6.70 15.50
CA PRO A 434 20.70 -5.56 15.44
C PRO A 434 19.87 -5.57 14.15
N ILE A 435 18.61 -5.14 14.25
CA ILE A 435 17.67 -5.01 13.12
C ILE A 435 16.75 -3.84 13.36
N GLU A 436 16.16 -3.29 12.31
CA GLU A 436 15.25 -2.18 12.39
C GLU A 436 13.96 -2.54 13.15
N ALA A 437 13.76 -1.91 14.32
CA ALA A 437 12.46 -1.86 14.97
C ALA A 437 11.63 -0.73 14.34
N TRP A 438 10.88 -1.06 13.29
CA TRP A 438 10.14 -0.09 12.49
C TRP A 438 9.06 0.68 13.26
N ILE A 439 8.46 0.06 14.28
CA ILE A 439 7.34 0.67 14.99
C ILE A 439 7.35 0.35 16.47
N VAL A 440 7.06 1.36 17.29
CA VAL A 440 6.59 1.22 18.66
C VAL A 440 5.34 2.08 18.84
N ALA A 441 4.38 1.62 19.65
CA ALA A 441 3.19 2.37 19.98
C ALA A 441 2.80 2.14 21.44
N PHE A 442 2.35 3.20 22.12
CA PHE A 442 1.72 3.05 23.43
C PHE A 442 0.31 2.50 23.26
N ASP A 443 -0.11 1.66 24.20
CA ASP A 443 -1.52 1.33 24.33
C ASP A 443 -2.29 2.61 24.68
N ALA A 444 -3.19 3.01 23.79
CA ALA A 444 -3.96 4.24 23.96
C ALA A 444 -4.76 4.26 25.28
N HIS A 445 -5.09 3.09 25.84
CA HIS A 445 -5.89 2.95 27.05
C HIS A 445 -5.10 2.41 28.27
N ASP A 446 -3.80 2.15 28.13
CA ASP A 446 -2.91 1.80 29.25
C ASP A 446 -1.51 2.41 29.04
N PRO A 447 -1.14 3.47 29.78
CA PRO A 447 0.12 4.18 29.56
C PRO A 447 1.35 3.36 29.99
N ASN A 448 1.15 2.16 30.54
CA ASN A 448 2.22 1.25 30.97
C ASN A 448 2.51 0.14 29.96
N VAL A 449 1.74 0.05 28.87
CA VAL A 449 1.89 -1.00 27.88
C VAL A 449 2.35 -0.40 26.55
N VAL A 450 3.38 -1.00 25.96
CA VAL A 450 3.82 -0.66 24.60
C VAL A 450 3.89 -1.91 23.74
N PHE A 451 3.54 -1.78 22.47
CA PHE A 451 3.74 -2.83 21.47
C PHE A 451 4.84 -2.39 20.49
N SER A 452 5.61 -3.33 19.98
CA SER A 452 6.67 -3.08 19.01
C SER A 452 6.70 -4.11 17.89
N GLY A 453 7.19 -3.68 16.74
CA GLY A 453 7.32 -4.47 15.52
C GLY A 453 8.63 -4.15 14.79
N ALA A 454 9.19 -5.15 14.12
CA ALA A 454 10.50 -5.07 13.47
C ALA A 454 10.60 -5.97 12.23
N ASP A 455 11.76 -5.96 11.59
CA ASP A 455 12.13 -6.86 10.49
C ASP A 455 12.24 -8.34 10.88
N ASP A 456 12.25 -8.66 12.18
CA ASP A 456 12.15 -10.06 12.64
C ASP A 456 10.77 -10.67 12.39
N THR A 457 9.81 -9.91 11.85
CA THR A 457 8.40 -10.30 11.57
C THR A 457 7.58 -10.54 12.84
N ILE A 458 8.12 -10.19 14.02
CA ILE A 458 7.49 -10.47 15.31
C ILE A 458 6.85 -9.21 15.87
N LEU A 459 5.58 -9.32 16.26
CA LEU A 459 4.91 -8.36 17.13
C LEU A 459 5.18 -8.74 18.60
N LYS A 460 5.65 -7.79 19.41
CA LYS A 460 5.91 -7.98 20.84
C LYS A 460 5.14 -6.94 21.67
N GLY A 461 4.74 -7.33 22.88
CA GLY A 461 4.13 -6.43 23.85
C GLY A 461 4.94 -6.39 25.14
N TRP A 462 4.95 -5.24 25.80
CA TRP A 462 5.82 -4.97 26.95
C TRP A 462 5.05 -4.20 28.01
N ASP A 463 5.25 -4.55 29.27
CA ASP A 463 4.88 -3.71 30.40
C ASP A 463 6.12 -2.92 30.83
N VAL A 464 6.09 -1.59 30.66
CA VAL A 464 7.25 -0.73 30.93
C VAL A 464 7.61 -0.62 32.41
N ARG A 465 6.78 -1.17 33.31
CA ARG A 465 7.05 -1.26 34.76
C ARG A 465 7.82 -2.52 35.14
N LEU A 466 7.81 -3.54 34.28
CA LEU A 466 8.51 -4.82 34.49
C LEU A 466 9.91 -4.83 33.90
N ASN A 467 10.37 -3.69 33.40
CA ASN A 467 11.67 -3.56 32.81
C ASN A 467 12.69 -3.33 33.92
N ASN A 468 13.62 -4.28 34.11
CA ASN A 468 14.57 -4.25 35.20
C ASN A 468 15.78 -3.37 34.83
N ASP A 469 16.46 -2.79 35.83
CA ASP A 469 17.70 -2.00 35.66
C ASP A 469 18.84 -2.73 34.93
N THR A 470 18.70 -4.05 34.72
CA THR A 470 19.66 -4.90 33.99
C THR A 470 19.49 -4.86 32.47
N GLY A 471 18.48 -4.16 31.93
CA GLY A 471 18.26 -4.01 30.48
C GLY A 471 17.61 -5.22 29.77
N ASP A 472 17.25 -6.26 30.52
CA ASP A 472 16.54 -7.44 30.03
C ASP A 472 15.03 -7.30 30.26
N ALA A 473 14.30 -6.95 29.19
CA ALA A 473 12.85 -6.90 29.20
C ALA A 473 12.25 -8.26 28.84
N SER A 474 11.30 -8.76 29.66
CA SER A 474 10.48 -9.92 29.28
C SER A 474 9.21 -9.47 28.57
N ALA A 475 9.06 -9.85 27.29
CA ALA A 475 7.85 -9.53 26.54
C ALA A 475 6.63 -10.26 27.12
N LEU A 476 5.52 -9.54 27.27
CA LEU A 476 4.21 -10.08 27.68
C LEU A 476 3.70 -11.13 26.67
N PHE A 477 3.98 -10.90 25.39
CA PHE A 477 3.72 -11.86 24.33
C PHE A 477 4.70 -11.65 23.16
N LYS A 478 4.80 -12.66 22.30
CA LYS A 478 5.53 -12.63 21.03
C LYS A 478 4.67 -13.31 19.96
N LYS A 479 4.41 -12.66 18.83
CA LYS A 479 3.54 -13.18 17.76
C LYS A 479 4.22 -13.03 16.41
N GLN A 480 4.37 -14.14 15.71
CA GLN A 480 4.90 -14.21 14.36
C GLN A 480 3.78 -14.64 13.41
N GLN A 481 2.83 -13.74 13.21
CA GLN A 481 1.70 -13.95 12.31
C GLN A 481 2.01 -13.52 10.87
N HIS A 482 2.89 -12.54 10.73
CA HIS A 482 3.26 -11.92 9.46
C HIS A 482 4.50 -12.59 8.86
N SER A 483 4.64 -12.51 7.53
CA SER A 483 5.80 -13.01 6.78
C SER A 483 6.79 -11.91 6.39
N GLY A 484 6.47 -10.66 6.71
CA GLY A 484 7.30 -9.47 6.50
C GLY A 484 7.39 -8.63 7.78
N GLY A 485 8.21 -7.58 7.74
CA GLY A 485 8.40 -6.67 8.88
C GLY A 485 7.07 -6.09 9.37
N VAL A 486 6.92 -5.93 10.68
CA VAL A 486 5.75 -5.24 11.26
C VAL A 486 6.05 -3.74 11.25
N CYS A 487 5.32 -2.97 10.46
CA CYS A 487 5.65 -1.58 10.13
C CYS A 487 4.69 -0.56 10.74
N SER A 488 3.48 -0.98 11.15
CA SER A 488 2.50 -0.08 11.75
C SER A 488 1.70 -0.76 12.86
N ILE A 489 1.46 -0.02 13.95
CA ILE A 489 0.64 -0.45 15.07
C ILE A 489 -0.25 0.74 15.44
N GLN A 490 -1.56 0.52 15.54
CA GLN A 490 -2.51 1.54 16.00
C GLN A 490 -3.56 0.93 16.93
N PHE A 491 -3.51 1.35 18.18
CA PHE A 491 -4.56 1.07 19.15
C PHE A 491 -5.81 1.87 18.81
N HIS A 492 -6.97 1.24 18.93
CA HIS A 492 -8.22 1.86 18.57
C HIS A 492 -8.63 2.91 19.64
N PRO A 493 -8.91 4.17 19.27
CA PRO A 493 -9.13 5.25 20.23
C PRO A 493 -10.40 5.08 21.07
N HIS A 494 -11.41 4.35 20.58
CA HIS A 494 -12.72 4.16 21.26
C HIS A 494 -13.02 2.71 21.67
N ASP A 495 -12.05 1.81 21.52
CA ASP A 495 -12.20 0.36 21.79
C ASP A 495 -10.93 -0.09 22.50
N GLU A 496 -11.00 -0.15 23.82
CA GLU A 496 -9.86 -0.48 24.69
C GLU A 496 -9.32 -1.90 24.51
N HIS A 497 -9.92 -2.71 23.65
CA HIS A 497 -9.48 -4.09 23.39
C HIS A 497 -8.92 -4.28 21.99
N LEU A 498 -9.14 -3.35 21.06
CA LEU A 498 -8.77 -3.52 19.66
C LEU A 498 -7.44 -2.84 19.32
N VAL A 499 -6.60 -3.55 18.56
CA VAL A 499 -5.41 -3.00 17.91
C VAL A 499 -5.31 -3.48 16.47
N ALA A 500 -4.96 -2.57 15.56
CA ALA A 500 -4.63 -2.89 14.17
C ALA A 500 -3.11 -2.93 14.00
N VAL A 501 -2.62 -3.94 13.29
CA VAL A 501 -1.20 -4.16 13.02
C VAL A 501 -1.02 -4.32 11.51
N GLY A 502 -0.16 -3.48 10.92
CA GLY A 502 0.19 -3.49 9.50
C GLY A 502 1.59 -4.05 9.28
N SER A 503 1.76 -4.84 8.24
CA SER A 503 3.05 -5.42 7.86
C SER A 503 3.43 -5.13 6.41
N TYR A 504 4.73 -5.17 6.16
CA TYR A 504 5.30 -5.17 4.82
C TYR A 504 4.84 -6.34 3.95
N ASP A 505 4.30 -7.42 4.56
CA ASP A 505 3.69 -8.54 3.85
C ASP A 505 2.31 -8.25 3.22
N GLU A 506 1.93 -6.96 3.16
CA GLU A 506 0.69 -6.45 2.56
C GLU A 506 -0.57 -6.71 3.38
N HIS A 507 -0.46 -7.26 4.59
CA HIS A 507 -1.62 -7.55 5.44
C HIS A 507 -1.78 -6.59 6.61
N ILE A 508 -3.04 -6.31 6.92
CA ILE A 508 -3.49 -5.76 8.20
C ILE A 508 -4.07 -6.91 9.02
N SER A 509 -3.65 -7.04 10.27
CA SER A 509 -4.26 -7.95 11.24
C SER A 509 -4.93 -7.16 12.37
N LEU A 510 -6.15 -7.55 12.73
CA LEU A 510 -6.89 -6.99 13.87
C LEU A 510 -6.79 -7.94 15.07
N TRP A 511 -6.51 -7.40 16.25
CA TRP A 511 -6.29 -8.21 17.46
C TRP A 511 -7.15 -7.74 18.63
N ASP A 512 -7.61 -8.70 19.44
CA ASP A 512 -8.14 -8.46 20.77
C ASP A 512 -7.01 -8.59 21.79
N LYS A 513 -6.66 -7.49 22.46
CA LYS A 513 -5.57 -7.43 23.45
C LYS A 513 -5.80 -8.34 24.65
N ARG A 514 -7.05 -8.68 24.97
CA ARG A 514 -7.39 -9.63 26.05
C ARG A 514 -6.99 -11.06 25.68
N ASN A 515 -6.81 -11.35 24.39
CA ASN A 515 -6.43 -12.66 23.90
C ASN A 515 -5.52 -12.57 22.66
N MET A 516 -4.24 -12.28 22.89
CA MET A 516 -3.21 -12.24 21.83
C MET A 516 -2.82 -13.63 21.29
N LYS A 517 -3.70 -14.65 21.28
CA LYS A 517 -3.36 -15.98 20.73
C LYS A 517 -3.27 -15.98 19.20
N ALA A 518 -4.25 -15.37 18.54
CA ALA A 518 -4.38 -15.26 17.09
C ALA A 518 -5.12 -13.95 16.76
N PRO A 519 -4.95 -13.39 15.54
CA PRO A 519 -5.74 -12.23 15.12
C PRO A 519 -7.23 -12.59 15.01
N GLN A 520 -8.10 -11.62 15.25
CA GLN A 520 -9.53 -11.73 15.00
C GLN A 520 -9.83 -11.80 13.50
N SER A 521 -9.09 -11.04 12.70
CA SER A 521 -9.20 -11.02 11.24
C SER A 521 -7.90 -10.57 10.58
N MET A 522 -7.77 -10.90 9.29
CA MET A 522 -6.69 -10.44 8.43
C MET A 522 -7.26 -9.89 7.12
N PHE A 523 -6.64 -8.84 6.60
CA PHE A 523 -7.07 -8.16 5.39
C PHE A 523 -5.85 -7.90 4.49
N SER A 524 -5.93 -8.31 3.23
CA SER A 524 -4.87 -8.06 2.24
C SER A 524 -5.13 -6.72 1.55
N THR A 525 -4.16 -5.83 1.63
CA THR A 525 -4.25 -4.48 1.07
C THR A 525 -3.63 -4.36 -0.32
N GLY A 526 -2.89 -5.37 -0.81
CA GLY A 526 -2.21 -5.38 -2.10
C GLY A 526 -0.91 -4.56 -2.18
N GLY A 527 -0.40 -4.07 -1.04
CA GLY A 527 0.90 -3.42 -0.92
C GLY A 527 1.33 -3.29 0.55
N GLY A 528 2.63 -3.21 0.83
CA GLY A 528 3.14 -3.18 2.21
C GLY A 528 2.51 -2.07 3.06
N VAL A 529 1.99 -2.41 4.25
CA VAL A 529 1.22 -1.49 5.10
C VAL A 529 2.16 -0.66 5.96
N TRP A 530 2.41 0.59 5.57
CA TRP A 530 3.41 1.46 6.20
C TRP A 530 2.85 2.32 7.34
N ARG A 531 1.64 2.86 7.15
CA ARG A 531 0.96 3.70 8.15
C ARG A 531 -0.52 3.33 8.25
N LEU A 532 -1.03 3.37 9.47
CA LEU A 532 -2.42 3.17 9.84
C LEU A 532 -2.88 4.35 10.70
N LYS A 533 -4.15 4.76 10.57
CA LYS A 533 -4.79 5.79 11.40
C LYS A 533 -6.29 5.49 11.57
N TRP A 534 -6.70 5.14 12.80
CA TRP A 534 -8.12 5.06 13.12
C TRP A 534 -8.76 6.45 13.04
N HIS A 535 -10.02 6.51 12.64
CA HIS A 535 -10.75 7.76 12.65
C HIS A 535 -10.92 8.28 14.10
N PRO A 536 -10.68 9.59 14.36
CA PRO A 536 -10.66 10.11 15.72
C PRO A 536 -12.04 10.25 16.36
N LEU A 537 -13.12 10.36 15.58
CA LEU A 537 -14.48 10.53 16.10
C LEU A 537 -15.20 9.20 16.41
N PRO A 538 -15.93 9.10 17.55
CA PRO A 538 -16.67 7.89 17.93
C PRO A 538 -17.72 7.42 16.92
N GLU A 539 -18.40 8.34 16.24
CA GLU A 539 -19.41 8.04 15.20
C GLU A 539 -18.83 7.32 13.97
N HIS A 540 -17.51 7.42 13.78
CA HIS A 540 -16.78 6.82 12.67
C HIS A 540 -15.72 5.84 13.17
N ARG A 541 -15.88 5.31 14.39
CA ARG A 541 -14.92 4.43 15.08
C ARG A 541 -14.45 3.25 14.22
N ASP A 542 -15.30 2.73 13.34
CA ASP A 542 -14.97 1.58 12.51
C ASP A 542 -14.17 1.92 11.24
N LEU A 543 -13.80 3.19 11.03
CA LEU A 543 -12.98 3.62 9.90
C LEU A 543 -11.49 3.61 10.23
N LEU A 544 -10.72 2.97 9.37
CA LEU A 544 -9.27 2.85 9.43
C LEU A 544 -8.66 3.33 8.11
N LEU A 545 -7.80 4.35 8.19
CA LEU A 545 -7.03 4.84 7.05
C LEU A 545 -5.70 4.09 6.98
N ALA A 546 -5.30 3.71 5.77
CA ALA A 546 -4.06 2.96 5.52
C ALA A 546 -3.25 3.57 4.37
N ALA A 547 -1.93 3.65 4.55
CA ALA A 547 -0.96 3.87 3.48
C ALA A 547 -0.33 2.53 3.10
N CYS A 548 -0.57 2.10 1.88
CA CYS A 548 -0.15 0.82 1.34
C CYS A 548 0.90 1.08 0.24
N MET A 549 2.18 0.90 0.53
CA MET A 549 3.32 1.42 -0.25
C MET A 549 3.15 1.29 -1.76
N HIS A 550 2.79 0.11 -2.28
CA HIS A 550 2.62 -0.11 -3.73
C HIS A 550 1.18 -0.06 -4.21
N ASN A 551 0.23 0.22 -3.32
CA ASN A 551 -1.20 0.21 -3.63
C ASN A 551 -1.95 1.42 -3.04
N GLY A 552 -1.31 2.58 -3.04
CA GLY A 552 -1.94 3.85 -2.69
C GLY A 552 -2.45 3.93 -1.24
N PHE A 553 -3.52 4.70 -1.04
CA PHE A 553 -4.11 4.94 0.27
C PHE A 553 -5.52 4.39 0.32
N GLN A 554 -5.91 3.73 1.41
CA GLN A 554 -7.23 3.11 1.52
C GLN A 554 -7.96 3.58 2.76
N ILE A 555 -9.25 3.90 2.61
CA ILE A 555 -10.18 3.98 3.74
C ILE A 555 -10.81 2.61 3.87
N LEU A 556 -10.62 1.97 5.02
CA LEU A 556 -11.15 0.66 5.35
C LEU A 556 -12.24 0.82 6.40
N ARG A 557 -13.32 0.05 6.27
CA ARG A 557 -14.39 -0.03 7.25
C ARG A 557 -14.40 -1.40 7.92
N ARG A 558 -14.40 -1.43 9.24
CA ARG A 558 -14.64 -2.63 10.03
C ARG A 558 -16.14 -2.93 10.03
N HIS A 559 -16.52 -4.15 9.71
CA HIS A 559 -17.92 -4.59 9.76
C HIS A 559 -18.18 -5.44 11.01
N ASP A 560 -19.45 -5.68 11.35
CA ASP A 560 -19.86 -6.33 12.61
C ASP A 560 -19.25 -7.73 12.84
N ALA A 561 -18.94 -8.46 11.76
CA ALA A 561 -18.26 -9.76 11.84
C ALA A 561 -16.75 -9.65 12.17
N GLY A 562 -16.22 -8.44 12.33
CA GLY A 562 -14.86 -8.16 12.79
C GLY A 562 -13.79 -8.07 11.68
N GLY A 563 -14.16 -8.22 10.40
CA GLY A 563 -13.25 -8.05 9.27
C GLY A 563 -13.18 -6.60 8.78
N LEU A 564 -12.21 -6.31 7.90
CA LEU A 564 -12.09 -5.04 7.19
C LEU A 564 -12.59 -5.18 5.75
N GLN A 565 -13.08 -4.08 5.19
CA GLN A 565 -13.44 -3.93 3.79
C GLN A 565 -13.00 -2.56 3.29
N THR A 566 -12.50 -2.48 2.05
CA THR A 566 -12.18 -1.20 1.42
C THR A 566 -13.45 -0.41 1.14
N SER A 567 -13.51 0.81 1.70
CA SER A 567 -14.55 1.81 1.48
C SER A 567 -14.13 2.82 0.41
N ALA A 568 -12.84 3.17 0.35
CA ALA A 568 -12.29 4.09 -0.64
C ALA A 568 -10.81 3.78 -0.92
N HIS A 569 -10.32 4.11 -2.11
CA HIS A 569 -8.95 3.85 -2.57
C HIS A 569 -8.36 5.01 -3.39
N TYR A 570 -7.39 5.73 -2.83
CA TYR A 570 -6.75 6.88 -3.47
C TYR A 570 -5.38 6.52 -4.05
N THR A 571 -5.24 6.59 -5.37
CA THR A 571 -4.06 6.14 -6.15
C THR A 571 -3.40 7.25 -6.97
N GLN A 572 -3.66 8.52 -6.63
CA GLN A 572 -3.20 9.67 -7.44
C GLN A 572 -1.73 10.07 -7.22
N HIS A 573 -1.03 9.40 -6.28
CA HIS A 573 0.42 9.53 -6.10
C HIS A 573 1.14 8.67 -7.15
N ALA A 574 2.29 9.16 -7.62
CA ALA A 574 3.09 8.47 -8.64
C ALA A 574 4.11 7.48 -8.05
N SER A 575 4.28 7.50 -6.72
CA SER A 575 5.26 6.69 -6.01
C SER A 575 4.67 6.03 -4.75
N LEU A 576 5.55 5.59 -3.84
CA LEU A 576 5.19 4.80 -2.69
C LEU A 576 4.33 5.58 -1.69
N ALA A 577 3.19 5.01 -1.29
CA ALA A 577 2.35 5.59 -0.25
C ALA A 577 3.00 5.43 1.13
N TYR A 578 3.32 6.54 1.80
CA TYR A 578 4.08 6.55 3.05
C TYR A 578 3.28 7.17 4.19
N GLY A 579 3.10 8.49 4.22
CA GLY A 579 2.40 9.19 5.29
C GLY A 579 0.93 9.44 4.96
N VAL A 580 0.04 9.28 5.94
CA VAL A 580 -1.39 9.57 5.79
C VAL A 580 -2.01 9.95 7.14
N ASP A 581 -2.90 10.94 7.15
CA ASP A 581 -3.69 11.28 8.34
C ASP A 581 -5.03 11.96 8.01
N TRP A 582 -5.99 11.81 8.92
CA TRP A 582 -7.26 12.54 8.89
C TRP A 582 -7.02 13.99 9.31
N TRP A 583 -7.52 14.95 8.53
CA TRP A 583 -7.43 16.35 8.96
C TRP A 583 -8.39 16.61 10.11
N GLN A 584 -7.85 16.93 11.29
CA GLN A 584 -8.59 16.98 12.55
C GLN A 584 -9.47 18.22 12.75
N HIS A 585 -9.51 19.12 11.78
CA HIS A 585 -10.37 20.30 11.82
C HIS A 585 -11.83 19.87 12.07
N PRO A 586 -12.52 20.38 13.11
CA PRO A 586 -13.80 19.82 13.55
C PRO A 586 -14.88 19.75 12.45
N ARG A 587 -14.91 20.74 11.55
CA ARG A 587 -15.84 20.75 10.41
C ARG A 587 -15.45 19.76 9.31
N SER A 588 -14.15 19.48 9.14
CA SER A 588 -13.66 18.45 8.22
C SER A 588 -14.03 17.06 8.75
N LEU A 589 -13.66 16.76 10.00
CA LEU A 589 -13.88 15.44 10.58
C LEU A 589 -15.36 15.03 10.66
N ARG A 590 -16.26 15.98 10.90
CA ARG A 590 -17.71 15.73 10.97
C ARG A 590 -18.41 15.82 9.61
N SER A 591 -17.69 16.20 8.58
CA SER A 591 -18.22 16.28 7.22
C SER A 591 -18.50 14.88 6.69
N THR A 592 -19.48 14.75 5.81
CA THR A 592 -19.65 13.54 4.99
C THR A 592 -18.49 13.35 4.01
N LEU A 593 -17.66 14.39 3.79
CA LEU A 593 -16.44 14.39 2.99
C LEU A 593 -15.25 14.87 3.86
N PRO A 594 -14.72 14.05 4.78
CA PRO A 594 -13.53 14.40 5.55
C PRO A 594 -12.33 14.64 4.62
N VAL A 595 -11.53 15.63 5.00
CA VAL A 595 -10.26 15.96 4.33
C VAL A 595 -9.16 15.07 4.90
N ILE A 596 -8.32 14.58 4.01
CA ILE A 596 -7.20 13.69 4.30
C ILE A 596 -5.94 14.28 3.67
N GLY A 597 -4.85 14.26 4.43
CA GLY A 597 -3.51 14.53 3.91
C GLY A 597 -2.77 13.23 3.65
N SER A 598 -2.10 13.12 2.52
CA SER A 598 -1.24 11.97 2.21
C SER A 598 0.05 12.39 1.51
N CYS A 599 1.16 11.75 1.84
CA CYS A 599 2.45 12.00 1.21
C CYS A 599 3.06 10.73 0.62
N SER A 600 3.82 10.91 -0.45
CA SER A 600 4.51 9.84 -1.14
C SER A 600 6.01 10.12 -1.22
N PHE A 601 6.79 9.04 -1.17
CA PHE A 601 8.22 9.11 -0.87
C PHE A 601 9.03 9.62 -2.06
N TYR A 602 9.11 8.89 -3.18
CA TYR A 602 10.03 9.28 -4.28
C TYR A 602 9.47 10.29 -5.28
N ASP A 603 8.16 10.55 -5.30
CA ASP A 603 7.58 11.59 -6.15
C ASP A 603 7.56 12.97 -5.46
N GLU A 604 8.04 13.05 -4.22
CA GLU A 604 8.20 14.28 -3.45
C GLU A 604 6.88 15.08 -3.41
N ALA A 605 5.78 14.38 -3.17
CA ALA A 605 4.44 14.95 -3.25
C ALA A 605 3.68 14.85 -1.92
N PHE A 606 2.97 15.93 -1.59
CA PHE A 606 1.91 15.97 -0.59
C PHE A 606 0.59 16.28 -1.28
N HIS A 607 -0.41 15.41 -1.09
CA HIS A 607 -1.74 15.57 -1.61
C HIS A 607 -2.74 15.82 -0.48
N VAL A 608 -3.69 16.70 -0.77
CA VAL A 608 -4.89 16.89 0.05
C VAL A 608 -6.07 16.39 -0.77
N TRP A 609 -6.84 15.49 -0.21
CA TRP A 609 -7.99 14.88 -0.88
C TRP A 609 -9.11 14.63 0.12
N ARG A 610 -10.29 14.30 -0.38
CA ARG A 610 -11.46 13.94 0.45
C ARG A 610 -12.19 12.76 -0.15
N SER A 611 -12.93 12.03 0.67
CA SER A 611 -13.78 10.91 0.23
C SER A 611 -15.11 10.94 0.98
N PRO A 612 -16.24 10.61 0.33
CA PRO A 612 -17.47 10.29 1.02
C PRO A 612 -17.26 9.16 2.01
N LEU A 613 -17.77 9.35 3.23
CA LEU A 613 -17.97 8.29 4.21
C LEU A 613 -19.41 7.78 4.05
N GLU A 614 -19.67 6.94 3.04
CA GLU A 614 -20.96 6.22 2.95
C GLU A 614 -21.02 5.06 3.96
#